data_AF-A0A968QHT5-F1
#
_entry.id   AF-A0A968QHT5-F1
#
_cell.length_a   1.000
_cell.length_b   1.000
_cell.length_c   1.000
_cell.angle_alpha   90.00
_cell.angle_beta   90.00
_cell.angle_gamma   90.00
#
_symmetry.space_group_name_H-M   'P 1'
#
loop_
_entity.id
_entity.type
_entity.pdbx_description
1 polymer ?
#
loop_
_entity_poly.entity_id
_entity_poly.type
_entity_poly.pdbx_seq_one_letter_code
_entity_poly.pdbx_strand_id
1 'polypeptide(L)'
;MRRWVDEGRVKELLKSDRLSIGEIKKDLYGIRMPLILDRELPPIKLEFIAENRFKLNPCEIGELGLPLLNLTDRFTSKLLANADRYLDSSTHARDLIDLTILRLSRPIPTESILAAEANYRVRQPLREAIVNFQNKPEWRASCYEALSVDNPVRIIDGLDELATDFELEATERSFRETDFSYLETKQEEDPMV
;
A
#
# COMPACT_ATOMS: atom_id res chain seq x y z
N MET A 1 -15.05 4.57 -20.38
CA MET A 1 -14.89 5.42 -19.18
C MET A 1 -15.33 6.88 -19.37
N ARG A 2 -14.83 7.61 -20.40
CA ARG A 2 -15.05 9.07 -20.59
C ARG A 2 -16.51 9.57 -20.59
N ARG A 3 -17.47 8.73 -20.97
CA ARG A 3 -18.91 9.06 -21.05
C ARG A 3 -19.71 8.78 -19.76
N TRP A 4 -19.07 8.20 -18.73
CA TRP A 4 -19.78 7.61 -17.59
C TRP A 4 -19.54 8.29 -16.25
N VAL A 5 -18.56 9.21 -16.16
CA VAL A 5 -18.18 9.86 -14.89
C VAL A 5 -18.22 11.38 -15.07
N ASP A 6 -19.18 11.99 -14.38
CA ASP A 6 -19.37 13.44 -14.20
C ASP A 6 -19.72 13.73 -12.73
N GLU A 7 -19.80 15.00 -12.37
CA GLU A 7 -20.09 15.44 -11.00
C GLU A 7 -21.39 14.83 -10.44
N GLY A 8 -22.45 14.81 -11.24
CA GLY A 8 -23.77 14.31 -10.81
C GLY A 8 -23.73 12.83 -10.48
N ARG A 9 -23.10 12.02 -11.34
CA ARG A 9 -22.98 10.57 -11.13
C ARG A 9 -22.05 10.20 -9.97
N VAL A 10 -21.01 10.98 -9.71
CA VAL A 10 -20.13 10.74 -8.54
C VAL A 10 -20.84 11.09 -7.24
N LYS A 11 -21.63 12.17 -7.21
CA LYS A 11 -22.50 12.49 -6.06
C LYS A 11 -23.53 11.39 -5.81
N GLU A 12 -24.14 10.86 -6.88
CA GLU A 12 -25.06 9.72 -6.79
C GLU A 12 -24.35 8.44 -6.27
N LEU A 13 -23.14 8.16 -6.75
CA LEU A 13 -22.34 7.01 -6.31
C LEU A 13 -21.99 7.09 -4.82
N LEU A 14 -21.64 8.28 -4.33
CA LEU A 14 -21.20 8.51 -2.95
C LEU A 14 -22.34 8.87 -2.00
N LYS A 15 -23.56 9.09 -2.51
CA LYS A 15 -24.80 9.36 -1.76
C LYS A 15 -24.62 10.41 -0.66
N SER A 16 -23.93 11.50 -0.94
CA SER A 16 -23.62 12.53 0.06
C SER A 16 -23.85 13.94 -0.47
N ASP A 17 -24.75 14.66 0.19
CA ASP A 17 -25.05 16.08 -0.09
C ASP A 17 -24.01 17.03 0.51
N ARG A 18 -23.16 16.52 1.41
CA ARG A 18 -22.05 17.27 2.03
C ARG A 18 -20.78 17.24 1.18
N LEU A 19 -20.80 16.52 0.08
CA LEU A 19 -19.66 16.35 -0.80
C LEU A 19 -19.71 17.34 -1.96
N SER A 20 -18.64 18.12 -2.10
CA SER A 20 -18.35 18.85 -3.34
C SER A 20 -17.17 18.22 -4.08
N ILE A 21 -17.16 18.36 -5.41
CA ILE A 21 -16.14 17.78 -6.28
C ILE A 21 -15.39 18.95 -6.89
N GLY A 22 -14.07 18.99 -6.72
CA GLY A 22 -13.24 20.00 -7.36
C GLY A 22 -12.99 19.69 -8.84
N GLU A 23 -11.93 20.28 -9.40
CA GLU A 23 -11.63 20.14 -10.83
C GLU A 23 -11.43 18.67 -11.23
N ILE A 24 -12.23 18.19 -12.20
CA ILE A 24 -12.13 16.84 -12.74
C ILE A 24 -11.10 16.81 -13.87
N LYS A 25 -10.02 16.06 -13.68
CA LYS A 25 -8.99 15.81 -14.71
C LYS A 25 -9.22 14.45 -15.37
N LYS A 26 -9.23 14.42 -16.69
CA LYS A 26 -9.47 13.21 -17.49
C LYS A 26 -8.35 13.03 -18.51
N ASP A 27 -7.79 11.83 -18.60
CA ASP A 27 -6.78 11.49 -19.61
C ASP A 27 -7.07 10.13 -20.27
N LEU A 28 -6.05 9.45 -20.79
CA LEU A 28 -6.15 8.09 -21.36
C LEU A 28 -6.16 7.00 -20.29
N TYR A 29 -5.64 7.29 -19.10
CA TYR A 29 -5.36 6.33 -18.03
C TYR A 29 -6.40 6.39 -16.90
N GLY A 30 -7.11 7.50 -16.75
CA GLY A 30 -8.15 7.60 -15.74
C GLY A 30 -8.86 8.95 -15.65
N ILE A 31 -9.68 9.04 -14.60
CA ILE A 31 -10.44 10.23 -14.21
C ILE A 31 -10.11 10.52 -12.76
N ARG A 32 -9.63 11.72 -12.46
CA ARG A 32 -9.13 12.11 -11.14
C ARG A 32 -9.82 13.37 -10.68
N MET A 33 -10.25 13.40 -9.43
CA MET A 33 -10.91 14.56 -8.85
C MET A 33 -10.66 14.63 -7.33
N PRO A 34 -10.54 15.84 -6.77
CA PRO A 34 -10.56 16.00 -5.32
C PRO A 34 -11.99 15.98 -4.82
N LEU A 35 -12.23 15.19 -3.78
CA LEU A 35 -13.44 15.13 -3.00
C LEU A 35 -13.29 16.06 -1.79
N ILE A 36 -14.19 17.03 -1.66
CA ILE A 36 -14.16 18.04 -0.60
C ILE A 36 -15.41 17.82 0.26
N LEU A 37 -15.20 17.25 1.45
CA LEU A 37 -16.25 16.96 2.44
C LEU A 37 -16.52 18.16 3.37
N ASP A 38 -15.45 18.85 3.76
CA ASP A 38 -15.44 20.09 4.52
C ASP A 38 -14.29 20.96 3.99
N ARG A 39 -14.44 22.29 4.03
CA ARG A 39 -13.40 23.23 3.59
C ARG A 39 -12.19 23.26 4.53
N GLU A 40 -12.35 22.80 5.77
CA GLU A 40 -11.26 22.74 6.76
C GLU A 40 -10.45 21.44 6.70
N LEU A 41 -10.96 20.40 6.04
CA LEU A 41 -10.26 19.12 5.89
C LEU A 41 -9.50 19.06 4.56
N PRO A 42 -8.32 18.40 4.52
CA PRO A 42 -7.64 18.13 3.27
C PRO A 42 -8.53 17.35 2.29
N PRO A 43 -8.52 17.69 0.99
CA PRO A 43 -9.33 17.00 0.00
C PRO A 43 -8.87 15.56 -0.18
N ILE A 44 -9.82 14.64 -0.33
CA ILE A 44 -9.53 13.23 -0.64
C ILE A 44 -9.39 13.09 -2.15
N LYS A 45 -8.26 12.58 -2.64
CA LYS A 45 -8.08 12.32 -4.07
C LYS A 45 -8.86 11.06 -4.46
N LEU A 46 -9.84 11.19 -5.34
CA LEU A 46 -10.54 10.07 -5.96
C LEU A 46 -9.99 9.83 -7.37
N GLU A 47 -9.65 8.58 -7.68
CA GLU A 47 -9.20 8.16 -9.01
C GLU A 47 -10.03 6.99 -9.52
N PHE A 48 -10.58 7.13 -10.73
CA PHE A 48 -11.10 6.02 -11.52
C PHE A 48 -10.04 5.65 -12.54
N ILE A 49 -9.47 4.46 -12.39
CA ILE A 49 -8.44 3.93 -13.31
C ILE A 49 -9.03 2.82 -14.17
N ALA A 50 -8.59 2.73 -15.41
CA ALA A 50 -8.89 1.59 -16.26
C ALA A 50 -7.80 0.53 -16.05
N GLU A 51 -8.08 -0.46 -15.20
CA GLU A 51 -7.20 -1.62 -15.04
C GLU A 51 -7.57 -2.67 -16.09
N ASN A 52 -6.62 -3.00 -16.96
CA ASN A 52 -6.80 -3.98 -18.03
C ASN A 52 -5.75 -5.09 -18.01
N ARG A 53 -4.80 -5.05 -17.06
CA ARG A 53 -3.74 -6.06 -16.96
C ARG A 53 -4.29 -7.37 -16.41
N PHE A 54 -5.22 -7.32 -15.47
CA PHE A 54 -5.85 -8.52 -14.94
C PHE A 54 -7.34 -8.36 -14.74
N LYS A 55 -8.06 -9.47 -14.77
CA LYS A 55 -9.49 -9.49 -14.52
C LYS A 55 -9.73 -9.40 -13.01
N LEU A 56 -10.48 -8.38 -12.60
CA LEU A 56 -10.91 -8.25 -11.21
C LEU A 56 -11.83 -9.40 -10.84
N ASN A 57 -11.52 -10.04 -9.73
CA ASN A 57 -12.40 -10.96 -9.03
C ASN A 57 -13.52 -10.17 -8.33
N PRO A 58 -14.62 -10.82 -7.89
CA PRO A 58 -15.67 -10.15 -7.14
C PRO A 58 -15.13 -9.35 -5.95
N CYS A 59 -15.72 -8.18 -5.69
CA CYS A 59 -15.32 -7.33 -4.58
C CYS A 59 -15.71 -7.96 -3.23
N GLU A 60 -14.95 -7.63 -2.20
CA GLU A 60 -15.31 -7.86 -0.80
C GLU A 60 -16.03 -6.62 -0.26
N ILE A 61 -16.92 -6.79 0.72
CA ILE A 61 -17.52 -5.66 1.42
C ILE A 61 -16.70 -5.39 2.69
N GLY A 62 -16.07 -4.21 2.74
CA GLY A 62 -15.31 -3.78 3.91
C GLY A 62 -16.20 -3.42 5.11
N GLU A 63 -15.59 -3.16 6.26
CA GLU A 63 -16.30 -2.82 7.50
C GLU A 63 -17.20 -1.57 7.36
N LEU A 64 -16.82 -0.65 6.48
CA LEU A 64 -17.59 0.56 6.17
C LEU A 64 -18.68 0.33 5.12
N GLY A 65 -18.95 -0.92 4.73
CA GLY A 65 -19.94 -1.27 3.71
C GLY A 65 -19.52 -0.93 2.27
N LEU A 66 -18.27 -0.52 2.06
CA LEU A 66 -17.74 -0.16 0.74
C LEU A 66 -17.18 -1.40 0.02
N PRO A 67 -17.40 -1.52 -1.30
CA PRO A 67 -16.76 -2.57 -2.10
C PRO A 67 -15.26 -2.31 -2.16
N LEU A 68 -14.47 -3.29 -1.71
CA LEU A 68 -13.03 -3.32 -1.77
C LEU A 68 -12.59 -4.39 -2.77
N LEU A 69 -11.40 -4.22 -3.35
CA LEU A 69 -10.74 -5.34 -4.03
C LEU A 69 -10.64 -6.51 -3.06
N ASN A 70 -10.88 -7.73 -3.54
CA ASN A 70 -10.56 -8.91 -2.75
C ASN A 70 -9.05 -8.99 -2.52
N LEU A 71 -8.65 -9.79 -1.54
CA LEU A 71 -7.25 -9.90 -1.14
C LEU A 71 -6.32 -10.28 -2.31
N THR A 72 -6.73 -11.21 -3.17
CA THR A 72 -5.95 -11.66 -4.33
C THR A 72 -5.62 -10.49 -5.25
N ASP A 73 -6.62 -9.69 -5.60
CA ASP A 73 -6.47 -8.54 -6.48
C ASP A 73 -5.68 -7.38 -5.83
N ARG A 74 -5.75 -7.23 -4.50
CA ARG A 74 -4.88 -6.29 -3.75
C ARG A 74 -3.41 -6.66 -3.93
N PHE A 75 -3.06 -7.93 -3.74
CA PHE A 75 -1.69 -8.40 -3.97
C PHE A 75 -1.29 -8.26 -5.45
N THR A 76 -2.12 -8.71 -6.40
CA THR A 76 -1.81 -8.61 -7.83
C THR A 76 -1.55 -7.17 -8.27
N SER A 77 -2.43 -6.24 -7.88
CA SER A 77 -2.26 -4.82 -8.22
C SER A 77 -0.98 -4.23 -7.63
N LYS A 78 -0.62 -4.59 -6.39
CA LYS A 78 0.61 -4.10 -5.76
C LYS A 78 1.89 -4.73 -6.31
N LEU A 79 1.85 -6.01 -6.67
CA LEU A 79 2.95 -6.67 -7.38
C LEU A 79 3.23 -6.00 -8.72
N LEU A 80 2.19 -5.71 -9.50
CA LEU A 80 2.31 -5.00 -10.78
C LEU A 80 2.84 -3.58 -10.58
N ALA A 81 2.27 -2.83 -9.64
CA ALA A 81 2.71 -1.47 -9.35
C ALA A 81 4.18 -1.41 -8.90
N ASN A 82 4.60 -2.33 -8.03
CA ASN A 82 6.01 -2.47 -7.62
C ASN A 82 6.89 -2.78 -8.83
N ALA A 83 6.52 -3.76 -9.66
CA ALA A 83 7.31 -4.10 -10.85
C ALA A 83 7.47 -2.92 -11.82
N ASP A 84 6.44 -2.08 -11.98
CA ASP A 84 6.50 -0.89 -12.84
C ASP A 84 7.48 0.19 -12.32
N ARG A 85 7.65 0.32 -10.99
CA ARG A 85 8.27 1.53 -10.40
C ARG A 85 9.25 1.31 -9.25
N TYR A 86 9.65 0.08 -8.93
CA TYR A 86 10.51 -0.21 -7.77
C TYR A 86 11.87 0.52 -7.77
N LEU A 87 12.39 0.91 -8.93
CA LEU A 87 13.63 1.69 -9.07
C LEU A 87 13.41 3.21 -8.98
N ASP A 88 12.17 3.68 -9.03
CA ASP A 88 11.85 5.10 -8.98
C ASP A 88 11.79 5.57 -7.52
N SER A 89 12.85 6.24 -7.06
CA SER A 89 12.95 6.76 -5.70
C SER A 89 11.90 7.82 -5.36
N SER A 90 11.29 8.48 -6.36
CA SER A 90 10.21 9.46 -6.13
C SER A 90 8.92 8.83 -5.60
N THR A 91 8.81 7.51 -5.69
CA THR A 91 7.68 6.73 -5.17
C THR A 91 7.83 6.37 -3.70
N HIS A 92 9.02 6.61 -3.12
CA HIS A 92 9.35 6.31 -1.73
C HIS A 92 9.04 4.86 -1.33
N ALA A 93 9.24 3.91 -2.25
CA ALA A 93 8.96 2.48 -2.05
C ALA A 93 7.52 2.16 -1.59
N ARG A 94 6.55 3.04 -1.87
CA ARG A 94 5.16 2.91 -1.38
C ARG A 94 4.54 1.55 -1.69
N ASP A 95 4.73 1.04 -2.91
CA ASP A 95 4.12 -0.24 -3.30
C ASP A 95 4.78 -1.44 -2.60
N LEU A 96 6.08 -1.38 -2.30
CA LEU A 96 6.75 -2.38 -1.44
C LEU A 96 6.23 -2.31 -0.01
N ILE A 97 6.11 -1.10 0.56
CA ILE A 97 5.57 -0.88 1.92
C ILE A 97 4.12 -1.39 2.03
N ASP A 98 3.30 -1.14 1.01
CA ASP A 98 1.94 -1.69 0.97
C ASP A 98 1.95 -3.22 0.91
N LEU A 99 2.89 -3.83 0.17
CA LEU A 99 3.07 -5.28 0.15
C LEU A 99 3.50 -5.83 1.51
N THR A 100 4.35 -5.13 2.28
CA THR A 100 4.76 -5.59 3.61
C THR A 100 3.57 -5.62 4.57
N ILE A 101 2.72 -4.59 4.53
CA ILE A 101 1.49 -4.53 5.32
C ILE A 101 0.49 -5.62 4.91
N LEU A 102 0.29 -5.82 3.60
CA LEU A 102 -0.54 -6.92 3.11
C LEU A 102 0.01 -8.27 3.59
N ARG A 103 1.33 -8.46 3.54
CA ARG A 103 1.98 -9.72 3.93
C ARG A 103 1.85 -10.03 5.42
N LEU A 104 1.81 -9.02 6.28
CA LEU A 104 1.50 -9.21 7.70
C LEU A 104 0.08 -9.75 7.94
N SER A 105 -0.85 -9.45 7.05
CA SER A 105 -2.22 -9.95 7.18
C SER A 105 -2.36 -11.40 6.70
N ARG A 106 -1.70 -11.75 5.59
CA ARG A 106 -1.75 -13.07 4.95
C ARG A 106 -0.52 -13.27 4.04
N PRO A 107 -0.04 -14.51 3.84
CA PRO A 107 0.91 -14.83 2.78
C PRO A 107 0.42 -14.40 1.40
N ILE A 108 1.34 -14.07 0.48
CA ILE A 108 0.98 -13.73 -0.90
C ILE A 108 0.31 -14.96 -1.55
N PRO A 109 -0.96 -14.88 -2.02
CA PRO A 109 -1.59 -15.98 -2.72
C PRO A 109 -0.84 -16.34 -4.00
N THR A 110 -0.74 -17.63 -4.31
CA THR A 110 -0.06 -18.08 -5.53
C THR A 110 -0.76 -17.54 -6.78
N GLU A 111 -2.09 -17.47 -6.73
CA GLU A 111 -2.94 -16.91 -7.76
C GLU A 111 -2.64 -15.43 -8.02
N SER A 112 -2.29 -14.66 -6.98
CA SER A 112 -1.94 -13.25 -7.15
C SER A 112 -0.69 -13.07 -7.97
N ILE A 113 0.32 -13.90 -7.71
CA ILE A 113 1.59 -13.89 -8.45
C ILE A 113 1.35 -14.37 -9.88
N LEU A 114 0.62 -15.47 -10.08
CA LEU A 114 0.30 -15.98 -11.42
C LEU A 114 -0.46 -14.94 -12.27
N ALA A 115 -1.44 -14.25 -11.68
CA ALA A 115 -2.19 -13.20 -12.39
C ALA A 115 -1.31 -12.00 -12.75
N ALA A 116 -0.36 -11.62 -11.90
CA ALA A 116 0.60 -10.56 -12.19
C ALA A 116 1.63 -10.99 -13.26
N GLU A 117 2.18 -12.19 -13.14
CA GLU A 117 3.18 -12.76 -14.05
C GLU A 117 2.64 -13.06 -15.45
N ALA A 118 1.33 -13.19 -15.61
CA ALA A 118 0.69 -13.26 -16.92
C ALA A 118 0.94 -12.02 -17.80
N ASN A 119 1.28 -10.87 -17.20
CA ASN A 119 1.56 -9.62 -17.92
C ASN A 119 3.03 -9.21 -17.85
N TYR A 120 3.62 -9.27 -16.66
CA TYR A 120 4.98 -8.76 -16.39
C TYR A 120 5.69 -9.64 -15.37
N ARG A 121 7.02 -9.75 -15.47
CA ARG A 121 7.81 -10.40 -14.40
C ARG A 121 7.69 -9.57 -13.13
N VAL A 122 7.15 -10.14 -12.05
CA VAL A 122 7.00 -9.42 -10.77
C VAL A 122 7.85 -9.99 -9.64
N ARG A 123 8.22 -11.28 -9.67
CA ARG A 123 9.05 -11.91 -8.62
C ARG A 123 10.43 -11.28 -8.53
N GLN A 124 11.12 -11.12 -9.66
CA GLN A 124 12.46 -10.53 -9.68
C GLN A 124 12.45 -9.06 -9.20
N PRO A 125 11.58 -8.17 -9.72
CA PRO A 125 11.47 -6.81 -9.19
C PRO A 125 11.14 -6.74 -7.71
N LEU A 126 10.28 -7.63 -7.20
CA LEU A 126 9.97 -7.68 -5.77
C LEU A 126 11.21 -8.07 -4.94
N ARG A 127 11.94 -9.12 -5.36
CA ARG A 127 13.20 -9.51 -4.70
C ARG A 127 14.21 -8.36 -4.67
N GLU A 128 14.39 -7.67 -5.79
CA GLU A 128 15.31 -6.53 -5.89
C GLU A 128 14.85 -5.33 -5.04
N ALA A 129 13.54 -5.09 -4.94
CA ALA A 129 12.97 -4.06 -4.07
C ALA A 129 13.23 -4.38 -2.59
N ILE A 130 13.00 -5.62 -2.16
CA ILE A 130 13.30 -6.08 -0.80
C ILE A 130 14.77 -5.86 -0.48
N VAL A 131 15.69 -6.38 -1.30
CA VAL A 131 17.13 -6.26 -1.08
C VAL A 131 17.59 -4.80 -1.05
N ASN A 132 17.08 -3.95 -1.94
CA ASN A 132 17.39 -2.52 -1.93
C ASN A 132 16.91 -1.84 -0.64
N PHE A 133 15.70 -2.15 -0.20
CA PHE A 133 15.12 -1.56 1.00
C PHE A 133 15.87 -2.05 2.26
N GLN A 134 16.27 -3.32 2.30
CA GLN A 134 17.08 -3.91 3.38
C GLN A 134 18.46 -3.24 3.51
N ASN A 135 19.17 -3.08 2.40
CA ASN A 135 20.57 -2.63 2.39
C ASN A 135 20.75 -1.10 2.49
N LYS A 136 19.68 -0.32 2.55
CA LYS A 136 19.73 1.16 2.53
C LYS A 136 18.90 1.76 3.68
N PRO A 137 19.35 1.63 4.95
CA PRO A 137 18.59 2.07 6.11
C PRO A 137 18.26 3.57 6.08
N GLU A 138 19.17 4.43 5.61
CA GLU A 138 18.91 5.88 5.51
C GLU A 138 17.84 6.22 4.46
N TRP A 139 17.88 5.55 3.30
CA TRP A 139 16.83 5.72 2.29
C TRP A 139 15.48 5.20 2.78
N ARG A 140 15.48 4.05 3.44
CA ARG A 140 14.29 3.47 4.08
C ARG A 140 13.69 4.41 5.13
N ALA A 141 14.50 5.01 5.99
CA ALA A 141 14.06 6.04 6.93
C ALA A 141 13.42 7.24 6.22
N SER A 142 14.02 7.72 5.13
CA SER A 142 13.43 8.81 4.32
C SER A 142 12.07 8.43 3.70
N CYS A 143 11.86 7.15 3.38
CA CYS A 143 10.59 6.66 2.86
C CYS A 143 9.49 6.70 3.93
N TYR A 144 9.81 6.33 5.18
CA TYR A 144 8.87 6.44 6.29
C TYR A 144 8.44 7.88 6.52
N GLU A 145 9.36 8.83 6.47
CA GLU A 145 9.06 10.25 6.64
C GLU A 145 8.19 10.79 5.50
N ALA A 146 8.59 10.51 4.25
CA ALA A 146 7.87 10.97 3.06
C ALA A 146 6.44 10.39 2.96
N LEU A 147 6.22 9.20 3.50
CA LEU A 147 4.91 8.54 3.52
C LEU A 147 4.17 8.70 4.84
N SER A 148 4.74 9.44 5.82
CA SER A 148 4.17 9.61 7.16
C SER A 148 3.80 8.27 7.82
N VAL A 149 4.74 7.31 7.78
CA VAL A 149 4.58 6.00 8.41
C VAL A 149 4.70 6.13 9.93
N ASP A 150 3.60 5.87 10.63
CA ASP A 150 3.54 5.98 12.10
C ASP A 150 4.24 4.83 12.82
N ASN A 151 4.25 3.62 12.23
CA ASN A 151 4.81 2.42 12.85
C ASN A 151 5.80 1.71 11.92
N PRO A 152 7.07 2.14 11.88
CA PRO A 152 8.13 1.50 11.09
C PRO A 152 8.40 0.03 11.48
N VAL A 153 8.18 -0.35 12.74
CA VAL A 153 8.35 -1.73 13.22
C VAL A 153 7.49 -2.69 12.41
N ARG A 154 6.20 -2.36 12.22
CA ARG A 154 5.30 -3.18 11.38
C ARG A 154 5.75 -3.27 9.93
N ILE A 155 6.36 -2.22 9.38
CA ILE A 155 6.85 -2.27 8.00
C ILE A 155 7.99 -3.28 7.90
N ILE A 156 8.93 -3.25 8.84
CA ILE A 156 10.06 -4.18 8.85
C ILE A 156 9.63 -5.60 9.18
N ASP A 157 8.69 -5.83 10.08
CA ASP A 157 8.15 -7.17 10.33
C ASP A 157 7.56 -7.76 9.04
N GLY A 158 6.78 -6.98 8.29
CA GLY A 158 6.25 -7.41 7.00
C GLY A 158 7.33 -7.59 5.93
N LEU A 159 8.40 -6.79 5.98
CA LEU A 159 9.54 -6.93 5.08
C LEU A 159 10.30 -8.23 5.34
N ASP A 160 10.49 -8.61 6.60
CA ASP A 160 11.15 -9.86 6.99
C ASP A 160 10.32 -11.09 6.59
N GLU A 161 8.99 -11.00 6.69
CA GLU A 161 8.07 -12.02 6.15
C GLU A 161 8.20 -12.14 4.62
N LEU A 162 8.25 -11.02 3.90
CA LEU A 162 8.50 -11.03 2.46
C LEU A 162 9.89 -11.55 2.11
N ALA A 163 10.92 -11.20 2.88
CA ALA A 163 12.27 -11.71 2.70
C ALA A 163 12.29 -13.24 2.83
N THR A 164 11.60 -13.77 3.84
CA THR A 164 11.42 -15.21 4.07
C THR A 164 10.75 -15.90 2.87
N ASP A 165 9.66 -15.33 2.34
CA ASP A 165 8.97 -15.85 1.15
C ASP A 165 9.88 -15.94 -0.09
N PHE A 166 10.97 -15.16 -0.10
CA PHE A 166 11.93 -15.08 -1.19
C PHE A 166 13.31 -15.68 -0.84
N GLU A 167 13.44 -16.42 0.26
CA GLU A 167 14.72 -17.02 0.69
C GLU A 167 15.83 -15.96 0.82
N LEU A 168 15.50 -14.83 1.45
CA LEU A 168 16.41 -13.76 1.81
C LEU A 168 16.59 -13.72 3.33
N GLU A 169 17.74 -13.22 3.76
CA GLU A 169 18.01 -12.98 5.18
C GLU A 169 17.11 -11.87 5.75
N ALA A 170 16.90 -11.91 7.07
CA ALA A 170 16.18 -10.88 7.79
C ALA A 170 16.91 -9.53 7.73
N THR A 171 16.14 -8.46 7.86
CA THR A 171 16.64 -7.09 7.76
C THR A 171 17.43 -6.71 9.01
N GLU A 172 18.61 -6.13 8.83
CA GLU A 172 19.28 -5.43 9.92
C GLU A 172 18.46 -4.20 10.32
N ARG A 173 17.93 -4.22 11.54
CA ARG A 173 16.99 -3.21 12.03
C ARG A 173 17.73 -1.98 12.56
N SER A 174 17.22 -0.81 12.22
CA SER A 174 17.62 0.44 12.88
C SER A 174 16.91 0.62 14.22
N PHE A 175 17.34 1.62 15.01
CA PHE A 175 16.72 1.95 16.29
C PHE A 175 15.20 2.22 16.17
N ARG A 176 14.76 2.90 15.09
CA ARG A 176 13.34 3.24 14.84
C ARG A 176 12.49 2.02 14.46
N GLU A 177 13.12 0.89 14.18
CA GLU A 177 12.50 -0.36 13.71
C GLU A 177 12.55 -1.46 14.77
N THR A 178 13.01 -1.11 15.98
CA THR A 178 13.11 -2.01 17.12
C THR A 178 12.02 -1.67 18.14
N ASP A 179 11.26 -2.68 18.56
CA ASP A 179 10.29 -2.54 19.64
C ASP A 179 11.00 -2.70 21.00
N PHE A 180 11.05 -1.63 21.77
CA PHE A 180 11.64 -1.60 23.12
C PHE A 180 10.60 -1.74 24.25
N SER A 181 9.32 -1.95 23.94
CA SER A 181 8.25 -2.09 24.94
C SER A 181 8.53 -3.19 25.99
N TYR A 182 9.29 -4.22 25.62
CA TYR A 182 9.75 -5.29 26.52
C TYR A 182 10.84 -4.87 27.51
N LEU A 183 11.51 -3.74 27.30
CA LEU A 183 12.50 -3.20 28.26
C LEU A 183 11.85 -2.30 29.31
N GLU A 184 10.73 -1.64 28.97
CA GLU A 184 9.96 -0.78 29.90
C GLU A 184 9.26 -1.62 30.97
N THR A 185 8.75 -2.81 30.60
CA THR A 185 8.09 -3.74 31.54
C THR A 185 9.04 -4.35 32.58
N LYS A 186 10.36 -4.38 32.33
CA LYS A 186 11.35 -4.91 33.28
C LYS A 186 11.79 -3.94 34.35
N GLN A 187 11.46 -2.64 34.26
CA GLN A 187 11.82 -1.65 35.27
C GLN A 187 10.80 -1.56 36.42
N GLU A 188 9.61 -2.13 36.28
CA GLU A 188 8.56 -2.13 37.32
C GLU A 188 8.54 -3.40 38.20
N GLU A 189 9.29 -4.45 37.84
CA GLU A 189 9.31 -5.74 38.56
C GLU A 189 10.52 -5.94 39.49
N ASP A 190 11.23 -4.87 39.90
CA ASP A 190 12.26 -4.98 40.94
C ASP A 190 11.68 -4.56 42.31
N PRO A 191 11.14 -5.48 43.13
CA PRO A 191 10.74 -5.14 44.48
C PRO A 191 11.99 -4.81 45.29
N MET A 192 12.01 -3.60 45.84
CA MET A 192 13.00 -3.14 46.79
C MET A 192 13.07 -4.11 47.99
N VAL A 193 14.09 -4.97 48.00
CA VAL A 193 14.54 -5.77 49.15
C VAL A 193 16.03 -5.57 49.33
#